data_AF-A0A0F9J589-F1
#
_entry.id   AF-A0A0F9J589-F1
#
_cell.length_a   1.000
_cell.length_b   1.000
_cell.length_c   1.000
_cell.angle_alpha   90.00
_cell.angle_beta   90.00
_cell.angle_gamma   90.00
#
_symmetry.space_group_name_H-M   'P 1'
#
loop_
_entity.id
_entity.type
_entity.pdbx_description
1 polymer ?
#
loop_
_entity_poly.entity_id
_entity_poly.type
_entity_poly.pdbx_seq_one_letter_code
_entity_poly.pdbx_strand_id
1 'polypeptide(L)'
;RCQDFQRLLDRLLVVSTFEFKTCREIIANIVISFTDPALGFTIDNVQDGPVVESINFNYVRVSDALRQLANLANYNWYVDNNRDIHFFQLELIHAPFDIDETAVTSLVDNFQITPNYDQVANSVFVRGGFFFNTVQITQNIAADGLKRIYTVNITPDSTNFTLTVGGIGRVLGIKNIDPDDGSKDWFVDTSEKNIQAALLETTPTDGTVLSFSYNPAIPIIVNQKDEAKAALLGGLEGGSGEYQTIVYDFTITSQEEARERAKTESMQRSDPEITGSFTTFEHGWQSGEFFIINVDGYENYDGLYQVQRVTITMEGTDLHYTVEFGNIRITNDGSFAI
;
A
#
# COMPACT_ATOMS: atom_id res chain seq x y z
N ARG A 1 -0.21 37.04 -12.83
CA ARG A 1 -1.13 36.04 -12.22
C ARG A 1 -0.23 34.89 -11.79
N CYS A 2 0.10 34.77 -10.50
CA CYS A 2 0.89 33.63 -10.01
C CYS A 2 0.04 32.38 -10.20
N GLN A 3 0.33 31.60 -11.24
CA GLN A 3 -0.26 30.28 -11.40
C GLN A 3 0.69 29.33 -10.71
N ASP A 4 0.28 28.81 -9.57
CA ASP A 4 0.97 27.71 -8.94
C ASP A 4 0.81 26.47 -9.83
N PHE A 5 1.90 26.09 -10.50
CA PHE A 5 1.93 24.94 -11.41
C PHE A 5 1.91 23.62 -10.65
N GLN A 6 2.16 23.62 -9.34
CA GLN A 6 1.95 22.45 -8.48
C GLN A 6 0.51 21.94 -8.61
N ARG A 7 -0.48 22.83 -8.68
CA ARG A 7 -1.88 22.45 -8.86
C ARG A 7 -2.14 21.62 -10.14
N LEU A 8 -1.30 21.73 -11.16
CA LEU A 8 -1.43 20.89 -12.36
C LEU A 8 -0.93 19.47 -12.11
N LEU A 9 0.09 19.29 -11.27
CA LEU A 9 0.58 17.99 -10.81
C LEU A 9 -0.44 17.32 -9.88
N ASP A 10 -1.11 18.08 -9.01
CA ASP A 10 -2.12 17.59 -8.06
C ASP A 10 -3.35 16.96 -8.72
N ARG A 11 -3.55 17.17 -10.03
CA ARG A 11 -4.68 16.63 -10.79
C ARG A 11 -4.48 15.17 -11.21
N LEU A 12 -3.26 14.66 -11.08
CA LEU A 12 -2.83 13.38 -11.63
C LEU A 12 -2.37 12.47 -10.48
N LEU A 13 -2.64 11.17 -10.62
CA LEU A 13 -2.34 10.17 -9.60
C LEU A 13 -1.25 9.23 -10.13
N VAL A 14 -0.27 8.96 -9.27
CA VAL A 14 0.82 8.02 -9.50
C VAL A 14 0.43 6.68 -8.90
N VAL A 15 0.56 5.62 -9.71
CA VAL A 15 0.41 4.23 -9.28
C VAL A 15 1.59 3.42 -9.82
N SER A 16 2.63 3.24 -9.00
CA SER A 16 3.83 2.49 -9.38
C SER A 16 4.69 2.14 -8.17
N THR A 17 5.48 1.07 -8.29
CA THR A 17 6.55 0.74 -7.34
C THR A 17 7.90 0.89 -8.00
N PHE A 18 8.88 1.42 -7.27
CA PHE A 18 10.27 1.53 -7.69
C PHE A 18 11.19 0.86 -6.68
N GLU A 19 12.17 0.11 -7.16
CA GLU A 19 13.12 -0.64 -6.35
C GLU A 19 14.54 -0.40 -6.90
N PHE A 20 15.50 -0.15 -6.02
CA PHE A 20 16.91 0.16 -6.34
C PHE A 20 17.07 1.24 -7.42
N LYS A 21 16.38 2.37 -7.25
CA LYS A 21 16.39 3.51 -8.17
C LYS A 21 16.80 4.80 -7.50
N THR A 22 17.56 5.63 -8.22
CA THR A 22 17.84 7.00 -7.76
C THR A 22 16.57 7.84 -7.75
N CYS A 23 16.54 8.88 -6.92
CA CYS A 23 15.39 9.81 -6.87
C CYS A 23 15.09 10.40 -8.25
N ARG A 24 16.12 10.77 -9.01
CA ARG A 24 15.95 11.27 -10.38
C ARG A 24 15.32 10.27 -11.33
N GLU A 25 15.73 9.00 -11.29
CA GLU A 25 15.13 7.97 -12.14
C GLU A 25 13.63 7.79 -11.83
N ILE A 26 13.26 7.86 -10.55
CA ILE A 26 11.87 7.78 -10.09
C ILE A 26 11.07 8.99 -10.59
N ILE A 27 11.59 10.21 -10.37
CA ILE A 27 10.94 11.46 -10.82
C ILE A 27 10.77 11.48 -12.34
N ALA A 28 11.80 11.09 -13.08
CA ALA A 28 11.75 11.00 -14.53
C ALA A 28 10.64 10.04 -15.00
N ASN A 29 10.51 8.88 -14.37
CA ASN A 29 9.44 7.94 -14.68
C ASN A 29 8.05 8.52 -14.34
N ILE A 30 7.92 9.19 -13.19
CA ILE A 30 6.67 9.82 -12.77
C ILE A 30 6.22 10.86 -13.80
N VAL A 31 7.12 11.74 -14.21
CA VAL A 31 6.84 12.78 -15.19
C VAL A 31 6.43 12.17 -16.54
N ILE A 32 7.17 11.17 -17.02
CA ILE A 32 6.90 10.54 -18.32
C ILE A 32 5.58 9.76 -18.33
N SER A 33 5.31 8.99 -17.27
CA SER A 33 4.22 8.02 -17.25
C SER A 33 2.89 8.59 -16.72
N PHE A 34 2.95 9.62 -15.86
CA PHE A 34 1.76 10.11 -15.14
C PHE A 34 1.47 11.59 -15.37
N THR A 35 2.32 12.34 -16.09
CA THR A 35 2.00 13.72 -16.50
C THR A 35 1.63 13.80 -17.98
N ASP A 36 0.73 14.73 -18.33
CA ASP A 36 0.38 14.96 -19.74
C ASP A 36 1.55 15.67 -20.45
N PRO A 37 2.14 15.09 -21.50
CA PRO A 37 3.24 15.71 -22.25
C PRO A 37 2.91 17.10 -22.79
N ALA A 38 1.62 17.40 -23.04
CA ALA A 38 1.17 18.73 -23.47
C ALA A 38 1.32 19.80 -22.39
N LEU A 39 1.44 19.42 -21.11
CA LEU A 39 1.73 20.33 -20.01
C LEU A 39 3.20 20.75 -19.98
N GLY A 40 4.10 19.97 -20.57
CA GLY A 40 5.50 20.35 -20.80
C GLY A 40 6.35 20.50 -19.54
N PHE A 41 6.19 19.61 -18.55
CA PHE A 41 7.05 19.58 -17.37
C PHE A 41 8.46 19.09 -17.73
N THR A 42 9.48 19.74 -17.18
CA THR A 42 10.90 19.36 -17.33
C THR A 42 11.51 18.99 -15.98
N ILE A 43 12.67 18.33 -16.00
CA ILE A 43 13.37 17.82 -14.81
C ILE A 43 14.85 18.25 -14.81
N ASP A 44 15.15 19.40 -15.42
CA ASP A 44 16.52 19.82 -15.67
C ASP A 44 17.27 20.10 -14.37
N ASN A 45 16.56 20.58 -13.33
CA ASN A 45 17.10 20.84 -11.99
C ASN A 45 16.73 19.76 -10.96
N VAL A 46 16.50 18.52 -11.41
CA VAL A 46 16.40 17.35 -10.52
C VAL A 46 17.79 16.75 -10.31
N GLN A 47 18.29 16.85 -9.08
CA GLN A 47 19.50 16.16 -8.64
C GLN A 47 19.25 14.64 -8.55
N ASP A 48 20.29 13.83 -8.73
CA ASP A 48 20.19 12.37 -8.76
C ASP A 48 19.60 11.81 -7.45
N GLY A 49 20.01 12.36 -6.30
CA GLY A 49 19.60 11.90 -4.98
C GLY A 49 20.20 10.54 -4.60
N PRO A 50 19.92 10.06 -3.37
CA PRO A 50 20.30 8.72 -2.94
C PRO A 50 19.55 7.63 -3.75
N VAL A 51 20.10 6.42 -3.74
CA VAL A 51 19.41 5.23 -4.25
C VAL A 51 18.34 4.85 -3.24
N VAL A 52 17.09 4.90 -3.69
CA VAL A 52 15.94 4.42 -2.95
C VAL A 52 15.85 2.91 -3.15
N GLU A 53 16.05 2.16 -2.06
CA GLU A 53 15.93 0.71 -2.06
C GLU A 53 14.54 0.28 -2.49
N SER A 54 13.49 0.93 -1.97
CA SER A 54 12.10 0.67 -2.34
C SER A 54 11.18 1.85 -2.01
N ILE A 55 10.26 2.21 -2.91
CA ILE A 55 9.17 3.17 -2.67
C ILE A 55 7.95 2.85 -3.56
N ASN A 56 6.74 2.97 -3.00
CA ASN A 56 5.49 2.71 -3.70
C ASN A 56 4.57 3.92 -3.61
N PHE A 57 3.98 4.27 -4.74
CA PHE A 57 2.92 5.24 -4.85
C PHE A 57 1.63 4.51 -5.20
N ASN A 58 0.62 4.61 -4.34
CA ASN A 58 -0.70 4.01 -4.55
C ASN A 58 -1.77 5.11 -4.66
N TYR A 59 -2.09 5.50 -5.89
CA TYR A 59 -3.00 6.62 -6.19
C TYR A 59 -2.65 7.89 -5.42
N VAL A 60 -1.36 8.20 -5.35
CA VAL A 60 -0.83 9.40 -4.69
C VAL A 60 -0.75 10.52 -5.72
N ARG A 61 -1.11 11.75 -5.37
CA ARG A 61 -0.95 12.88 -6.30
C ARG A 61 0.52 13.02 -6.70
N VAL A 62 0.80 13.46 -7.93
CA VAL A 62 2.20 13.64 -8.38
C VAL A 62 2.99 14.52 -7.41
N SER A 63 2.40 15.61 -6.91
CA SER A 63 3.02 16.47 -5.88
C SER A 63 3.36 15.73 -4.58
N ASP A 64 2.45 14.87 -4.14
CA ASP A 64 2.57 14.13 -2.89
C ASP A 64 3.61 13.02 -3.06
N ALA A 65 3.71 12.42 -4.25
CA ALA A 65 4.77 11.47 -4.60
C ALA A 65 6.16 12.13 -4.60
N LEU A 66 6.29 13.32 -5.20
CA LEU A 66 7.52 14.11 -5.15
C LEU A 66 7.88 14.52 -3.72
N ARG A 67 6.89 14.88 -2.89
CA ARG A 67 7.09 15.21 -1.48
C ARG A 67 7.55 14.00 -0.68
N GLN A 68 6.93 12.84 -0.85
CA GLN A 68 7.35 11.60 -0.19
C GLN A 68 8.79 11.25 -0.56
N LEU A 69 9.14 11.35 -1.85
CA LEU A 69 10.50 11.11 -2.30
C LEU A 69 11.50 12.13 -1.74
N ALA A 70 11.12 13.40 -1.69
CA ALA A 70 11.92 14.46 -1.09
C ALA A 70 12.16 14.18 0.39
N ASN A 71 11.13 13.81 1.15
CA ASN A 71 11.25 13.44 2.55
C ASN A 71 12.16 12.22 2.75
N LEU A 72 12.04 11.20 1.90
CA LEU A 72 12.88 10.00 1.95
C LEU A 72 14.36 10.32 1.77
N ALA A 73 14.64 11.19 0.80
CA ALA A 73 15.99 11.55 0.42
C ALA A 73 16.60 12.63 1.33
N ASN A 74 15.80 13.27 2.19
CA ASN A 74 16.10 14.55 2.84
C ASN A 74 16.42 15.67 1.82
N TYR A 75 15.54 15.79 0.83
CA TYR A 75 15.57 16.77 -0.25
C TYR A 75 14.37 17.69 -0.09
N ASN A 76 14.37 18.78 -0.84
CA ASN A 76 13.20 19.61 -1.05
C ASN A 76 12.91 19.72 -2.55
N TRP A 77 11.68 20.09 -2.88
CA TRP A 77 11.26 20.21 -4.26
C TRP A 77 10.29 21.37 -4.45
N TYR A 78 10.29 21.94 -5.64
CA TYR A 78 9.28 22.89 -6.08
C TYR A 78 9.16 22.89 -7.61
N VAL A 79 8.10 23.51 -8.13
CA VAL A 79 7.95 23.76 -9.57
C VAL A 79 8.11 25.24 -9.84
N ASP A 80 8.97 25.60 -10.77
CA ASP A 80 9.18 26.99 -11.15
C ASP A 80 8.14 27.50 -12.18
N ASN A 81 8.25 28.78 -12.55
CA ASN A 81 7.34 29.39 -13.52
C ASN A 81 7.50 28.86 -14.96
N ASN A 82 8.59 28.15 -15.25
CA ASN A 82 8.86 27.52 -16.54
C ASN A 82 8.36 26.08 -16.60
N ARG A 83 7.73 25.58 -15.52
CA ARG A 83 7.29 24.18 -15.34
C ARG A 83 8.46 23.20 -15.25
N ASP A 84 9.62 23.68 -14.81
CA ASP A 84 10.72 22.81 -14.42
C ASP A 84 10.56 22.38 -12.97
N ILE A 85 10.74 21.07 -12.73
CA ILE A 85 10.75 20.48 -11.40
C ILE A 85 12.17 20.60 -10.84
N HIS A 86 12.28 21.31 -9.72
CA HIS A 86 13.50 21.38 -8.93
C HIS A 86 13.42 20.34 -7.83
N PHE A 87 14.46 19.52 -7.69
CA PHE A 87 14.59 18.53 -6.62
C PHE A 87 16.04 18.53 -6.15
N PHE A 88 16.28 18.98 -4.92
CA PHE A 88 17.63 19.27 -4.44
C PHE A 88 17.76 18.96 -2.96
N GLN A 89 18.98 18.60 -2.55
CA GLN A 89 19.28 18.26 -1.17
C GLN A 89 19.01 19.44 -0.24
N LEU A 90 18.34 19.19 0.88
CA LEU A 90 18.30 20.17 1.96
C LEU A 90 19.69 20.21 2.60
N GLU A 91 20.22 21.42 2.83
CA GLU A 91 21.37 21.55 3.72
C GLU A 91 20.94 21.02 5.09
N LEU A 92 21.54 19.89 5.47
CA LEU A 92 21.36 19.29 6.78
C LEU A 92 21.95 20.26 7.80
N ILE A 93 21.18 20.58 8.82
CA ILE A 93 21.78 21.12 10.04
C ILE A 93 22.40 19.90 10.73
N HIS A 94 23.70 19.74 10.55
CA HIS A 94 24.43 18.62 11.11
C HIS A 94 24.59 18.79 12.61
N ALA A 95 24.39 17.70 13.35
CA ALA A 95 24.76 17.65 14.74
C ALA A 95 26.29 17.80 14.88
N PRO A 96 26.81 18.09 16.09
CA PRO A 96 28.23 18.33 16.30
C PRO A 96 29.17 17.21 15.82
N PHE A 97 28.70 15.95 15.83
CA PHE A 97 29.42 14.79 15.31
C PHE A 97 28.47 13.62 15.01
N ASP A 98 28.95 12.68 14.19
CA ASP A 98 28.31 11.39 13.93
C ASP A 98 28.65 10.36 15.01
N ILE A 99 27.76 9.41 15.26
CA ILE A 99 28.01 8.33 16.23
C ILE A 99 28.72 7.18 15.52
N ASP A 100 30.04 7.16 15.65
CA ASP A 100 30.92 6.08 15.21
C ASP A 100 31.65 5.41 16.40
N GLU A 101 32.49 4.41 16.13
CA GLU A 101 33.33 3.73 17.14
C GLU A 101 34.12 4.69 18.04
N THR A 102 34.60 5.80 17.49
CA THR A 102 35.35 6.80 18.26
C THR A 102 34.42 7.54 19.20
N ALA A 103 33.22 7.90 18.71
CA ALA A 103 32.22 8.57 19.51
C ALA A 103 31.72 7.69 20.67
N VAL A 104 31.38 6.42 20.42
CA VAL A 104 30.86 5.51 21.47
C VAL A 104 31.90 5.18 22.54
N THR A 105 33.19 5.33 22.23
CA THR A 105 34.27 5.06 23.19
C THR A 105 34.77 6.28 23.94
N SER A 106 34.55 7.50 23.42
CA SER A 106 35.21 8.70 23.97
C SER A 106 34.34 9.95 24.09
N LEU A 107 33.19 10.02 23.40
CA LEU A 107 32.36 11.22 23.33
C LEU A 107 30.95 11.01 23.88
N VAL A 108 30.45 9.77 23.90
CA VAL A 108 29.11 9.46 24.39
C VAL A 108 29.13 8.36 25.45
N ASP A 109 28.27 8.54 26.45
CA ASP A 109 27.96 7.60 27.52
C ASP A 109 26.53 7.09 27.37
N ASN A 110 26.23 5.91 27.90
CA ASN A 110 24.88 5.32 27.92
C ASN A 110 24.19 5.26 26.54
N PHE A 111 24.95 5.01 25.47
CA PHE A 111 24.40 4.85 24.13
C PHE A 111 23.47 3.63 24.08
N GLN A 112 22.22 3.87 23.69
CA GLN A 112 21.18 2.85 23.59
C GLN A 112 20.33 3.07 22.35
N ILE A 113 20.04 1.96 21.66
CA ILE A 113 19.08 1.89 20.55
C ILE A 113 17.94 0.95 20.99
N THR A 114 16.71 1.41 20.81
CA THR A 114 15.48 0.70 21.13
C THR A 114 14.63 0.60 19.87
N PRO A 115 14.65 -0.56 19.18
CA PRO A 115 13.73 -0.82 18.08
C PRO A 115 12.34 -1.15 18.63
N ASN A 116 11.31 -0.65 17.94
CA ASN A 116 9.91 -0.95 18.17
C ASN A 116 9.29 -1.58 16.91
N TYR A 117 8.78 -2.79 17.09
CA TYR A 117 8.23 -3.63 16.02
C TYR A 117 6.69 -3.64 16.00
N ASP A 118 6.02 -2.92 16.91
CA ASP A 118 4.55 -3.00 17.10
C ASP A 118 3.75 -2.68 15.84
N GLN A 119 4.28 -1.79 15.00
CA GLN A 119 3.63 -1.38 13.76
C GLN A 119 4.13 -2.17 12.54
N VAL A 120 5.15 -3.01 12.70
CA VAL A 120 5.80 -3.68 11.58
C VAL A 120 4.85 -4.68 10.94
N ALA A 121 4.84 -4.69 9.61
CA ALA A 121 4.12 -5.67 8.81
C ALA A 121 4.88 -5.92 7.51
N ASN A 122 5.38 -7.14 7.36
CA ASN A 122 6.07 -7.60 6.15
C ASN A 122 5.35 -8.78 5.47
N SER A 123 4.20 -9.19 6.01
CA SER A 123 3.33 -10.22 5.46
C SER A 123 1.88 -9.76 5.60
N VAL A 124 1.32 -9.27 4.49
CA VAL A 124 0.01 -8.61 4.48
C VAL A 124 -1.01 -9.49 3.79
N PHE A 125 -2.02 -9.89 4.56
CA PHE A 125 -3.20 -10.55 4.05
C PHE A 125 -4.25 -9.49 3.66
N VAL A 126 -4.70 -9.49 2.42
CA VAL A 126 -5.84 -8.67 1.97
C VAL A 126 -7.06 -9.56 1.79
N ARG A 127 -8.13 -9.22 2.51
CA ARG A 127 -9.47 -9.76 2.27
C ARG A 127 -10.29 -8.74 1.49
N GLY A 128 -10.44 -9.02 0.21
CA GLY A 128 -11.22 -8.21 -0.71
C GLY A 128 -12.71 -8.57 -0.74
N GLY A 129 -13.41 -8.02 -1.72
CA GLY A 129 -14.77 -8.44 -2.07
C GLY A 129 -14.77 -9.79 -2.78
N PHE A 130 -15.47 -9.86 -3.91
CA PHE A 130 -15.56 -11.06 -4.72
C PHE A 130 -15.09 -10.75 -6.14
N PHE A 131 -14.45 -11.74 -6.77
CA PHE A 131 -14.26 -11.77 -8.21
C PHE A 131 -15.05 -12.94 -8.79
N PHE A 132 -15.50 -12.81 -10.03
CA PHE A 132 -16.12 -13.91 -10.74
C PHE A 132 -15.05 -14.69 -11.49
N ASN A 133 -15.01 -16.01 -11.31
CA ASN A 133 -14.09 -16.87 -12.02
C ASN A 133 -14.35 -16.79 -13.54
N THR A 134 -13.35 -17.04 -14.39
CA THR A 134 -13.53 -17.12 -15.85
C THR A 134 -14.12 -18.45 -16.30
N VAL A 135 -13.93 -19.51 -15.50
CA VAL A 135 -14.47 -20.85 -15.77
C VAL A 135 -15.89 -20.96 -15.23
N GLN A 136 -16.82 -21.39 -16.09
CA GLN A 136 -18.19 -21.68 -15.68
C GLN A 136 -18.28 -23.01 -14.93
N ILE A 137 -19.16 -23.04 -13.94
CA ILE A 137 -19.60 -24.28 -13.30
C ILE A 137 -21.01 -24.60 -13.71
N THR A 138 -21.31 -25.90 -13.80
CA THR A 138 -22.65 -26.39 -14.10
C THR A 138 -23.27 -27.04 -12.86
N GLN A 139 -24.47 -26.60 -12.50
CA GLN A 139 -25.28 -27.19 -11.46
C GLN A 139 -26.54 -27.79 -12.07
N ASN A 140 -26.83 -29.06 -11.76
CA ASN A 140 -28.01 -29.76 -12.24
C ASN A 140 -28.97 -30.04 -11.09
N ILE A 141 -30.24 -29.71 -11.26
CA ILE A 141 -31.32 -30.01 -10.30
C ILE A 141 -32.47 -30.68 -11.05
N ALA A 142 -32.96 -31.81 -10.56
CA ALA A 142 -34.20 -32.40 -11.05
C ALA A 142 -35.41 -31.67 -10.45
N ALA A 143 -36.36 -31.29 -11.29
CA ALA A 143 -37.65 -30.74 -10.86
C ALA A 143 -38.50 -31.80 -10.17
N ASP A 144 -39.35 -31.35 -9.24
CA ASP A 144 -40.32 -32.18 -8.51
C ASP A 144 -41.77 -32.03 -9.03
N GLY A 145 -41.94 -31.34 -10.15
CA GLY A 145 -43.27 -31.06 -10.73
C GLY A 145 -44.06 -29.93 -10.06
N LEU A 146 -43.58 -29.37 -8.95
CA LEU A 146 -44.32 -28.39 -8.14
C LEU A 146 -43.56 -27.08 -7.93
N LYS A 147 -42.25 -27.15 -7.68
CA LYS A 147 -41.42 -25.98 -7.42
C LYS A 147 -41.25 -25.12 -8.67
N ARG A 148 -41.25 -23.81 -8.43
CA ARG A 148 -40.97 -22.78 -9.44
C ARG A 148 -39.78 -21.90 -9.06
N ILE A 149 -39.17 -22.18 -7.91
CA ILE A 149 -38.00 -21.47 -7.39
C ILE A 149 -36.94 -22.51 -7.06
N TYR A 150 -35.73 -22.29 -7.57
CA TYR A 150 -34.58 -23.18 -7.39
C TYR A 150 -33.38 -22.38 -6.87
N THR A 151 -32.60 -22.97 -5.98
CA THR A 151 -31.45 -22.31 -5.35
C THR A 151 -30.16 -22.63 -6.09
N VAL A 152 -29.35 -21.61 -6.31
CA VAL A 152 -28.02 -21.69 -6.88
C VAL A 152 -26.99 -21.77 -5.74
N ASN A 153 -26.02 -22.67 -5.83
CA ASN A 153 -25.11 -22.95 -4.71
C ASN A 153 -24.13 -21.78 -4.42
N ILE A 154 -23.65 -21.12 -5.47
CA ILE A 154 -22.70 -20.02 -5.38
C ILE A 154 -23.30 -18.80 -6.08
N THR A 155 -23.05 -17.59 -5.57
CA THR A 155 -23.52 -16.35 -6.21
C THR A 155 -23.05 -16.33 -7.67
N PRO A 156 -23.97 -16.28 -8.64
CA PRO A 156 -23.61 -16.23 -10.04
C PRO A 156 -23.29 -14.81 -10.50
N ASP A 157 -22.45 -14.71 -11.52
CA ASP A 157 -22.40 -13.52 -12.35
C ASP A 157 -23.72 -13.35 -13.13
N SER A 158 -24.38 -12.20 -12.99
CA SER A 158 -25.61 -11.88 -13.72
C SER A 158 -25.43 -11.83 -15.24
N THR A 159 -24.23 -11.53 -15.74
CA THR A 159 -24.00 -11.38 -17.19
C THR A 159 -23.79 -12.69 -17.93
N ASN A 160 -23.21 -13.70 -17.28
CA ASN A 160 -22.83 -14.98 -17.92
C ASN A 160 -23.62 -16.18 -17.38
N PHE A 161 -24.80 -15.94 -16.82
CA PHE A 161 -25.67 -17.00 -16.33
C PHE A 161 -26.56 -17.54 -17.46
N THR A 162 -26.61 -18.87 -17.61
CA THR A 162 -27.47 -19.55 -18.59
C THR A 162 -28.26 -20.68 -17.92
N LEU A 163 -29.45 -20.94 -18.44
CA LEU A 163 -30.35 -21.99 -17.99
C LEU A 163 -30.78 -22.86 -19.16
N THR A 164 -30.73 -24.18 -18.98
CA THR A 164 -31.50 -25.11 -19.79
C THR A 164 -32.50 -25.88 -18.95
N VAL A 165 -33.71 -26.08 -19.46
CA VAL A 165 -34.74 -26.92 -18.84
C VAL A 165 -35.02 -28.07 -19.80
N GLY A 166 -34.68 -29.29 -19.41
CA GLY A 166 -34.76 -30.47 -20.30
C GLY A 166 -33.84 -30.36 -21.53
N GLY A 167 -32.74 -29.63 -21.41
CA GLY A 167 -31.79 -29.37 -22.51
C GLY A 167 -32.18 -28.22 -23.46
N ILE A 168 -33.33 -27.58 -23.24
CA ILE A 168 -33.77 -26.41 -24.03
C ILE A 168 -33.32 -25.13 -23.33
N GLY A 169 -32.57 -24.29 -24.03
CA GLY A 169 -32.13 -22.98 -23.53
C GLY A 169 -33.30 -22.05 -23.23
N ARG A 170 -33.19 -21.30 -22.13
CA ARG A 170 -34.20 -20.36 -21.65
C ARG A 170 -33.68 -18.92 -21.63
N VAL A 171 -34.57 -17.98 -21.89
CA VAL A 171 -34.28 -16.55 -21.84
C VAL A 171 -34.40 -16.06 -20.41
N LEU A 172 -33.34 -15.45 -19.90
CA LEU A 172 -33.26 -15.02 -18.51
C LEU A 172 -33.38 -13.49 -18.37
N GLY A 173 -34.01 -13.09 -17.28
CA GLY A 173 -34.03 -11.71 -16.80
C GLY A 173 -33.48 -11.62 -15.38
N ILE A 174 -33.25 -10.40 -14.91
CA ILE A 174 -32.85 -10.11 -13.54
C ILE A 174 -34.09 -9.78 -12.71
N LYS A 175 -34.31 -10.51 -11.63
CA LYS A 175 -35.45 -10.31 -10.72
C LYS A 175 -35.44 -8.88 -10.16
N ASN A 176 -36.60 -8.24 -10.13
CA ASN A 176 -36.79 -6.84 -9.68
C ASN A 176 -36.14 -5.76 -10.57
N ILE A 177 -35.57 -6.12 -11.72
CA ILE A 177 -35.04 -5.16 -12.70
C ILE A 177 -35.79 -5.31 -14.04
N ASP A 178 -35.85 -6.53 -14.57
CA ASP A 178 -36.55 -6.80 -15.83
C ASP A 178 -38.06 -6.99 -15.58
N PRO A 179 -38.93 -6.54 -16.51
CA PRO A 179 -40.37 -6.72 -16.39
C PRO A 179 -40.79 -8.18 -16.60
N ASP A 180 -41.79 -8.63 -15.83
CA ASP A 180 -42.46 -9.93 -16.02
C ASP A 180 -43.64 -9.80 -16.99
N ASP A 181 -43.32 -9.51 -18.25
CA ASP A 181 -44.27 -9.29 -19.36
C ASP A 181 -44.31 -10.46 -20.36
N GLY A 182 -43.61 -11.56 -20.06
CA GLY A 182 -43.46 -12.72 -20.93
C GLY A 182 -42.27 -12.65 -21.89
N SER A 183 -41.46 -11.58 -21.85
CA SER A 183 -40.20 -11.49 -22.62
C SER A 183 -39.08 -12.39 -22.06
N LYS A 184 -39.21 -12.82 -20.79
CA LYS A 184 -38.27 -13.65 -20.06
C LYS A 184 -38.97 -14.93 -19.59
N ASP A 185 -38.28 -16.05 -19.67
CA ASP A 185 -38.80 -17.34 -19.20
C ASP A 185 -38.55 -17.51 -17.68
N TRP A 186 -37.43 -16.99 -17.20
CA TRP A 186 -37.00 -17.11 -15.80
C TRP A 186 -36.25 -15.86 -15.33
N PHE A 187 -36.30 -15.61 -14.02
CA PHE A 187 -35.65 -14.48 -13.35
C PHE A 187 -34.60 -14.96 -12.36
N VAL A 188 -33.38 -14.42 -12.48
CA VAL A 188 -32.26 -14.70 -11.57
C VAL A 188 -32.19 -13.64 -10.48
N ASP A 189 -32.03 -14.09 -9.23
CA ASP A 189 -31.70 -13.27 -8.07
C ASP A 189 -30.29 -13.63 -7.59
N THR A 190 -29.33 -12.75 -7.87
CA THR A 190 -27.93 -12.94 -7.48
C THR A 190 -27.71 -12.75 -5.97
N SER A 191 -28.59 -12.00 -5.30
CA SER A 191 -28.46 -11.68 -3.87
C SER A 191 -28.98 -12.83 -3.01
N GLU A 192 -30.16 -13.35 -3.35
CA GLU A 192 -30.77 -14.49 -2.66
C GLU A 192 -30.31 -15.86 -3.21
N LYS A 193 -29.48 -15.85 -4.27
CA LYS A 193 -28.99 -17.04 -4.97
C LYS A 193 -30.13 -17.96 -5.41
N ASN A 194 -31.17 -17.40 -6.01
CA ASN A 194 -32.28 -18.21 -6.50
C ASN A 194 -32.66 -17.82 -7.93
N ILE A 195 -33.39 -18.72 -8.57
CA ILE A 195 -33.97 -18.50 -9.89
C ILE A 195 -35.44 -18.88 -9.83
N GLN A 196 -36.27 -18.03 -10.42
CA GLN A 196 -37.72 -18.13 -10.36
C GLN A 196 -38.32 -18.17 -11.76
N ALA A 197 -39.24 -19.10 -12.01
CA ALA A 197 -39.98 -19.15 -13.27
C ALA A 197 -40.87 -17.91 -13.42
N ALA A 198 -40.83 -17.27 -14.59
CA ALA A 198 -41.69 -16.15 -14.95
C ALA A 198 -43.18 -16.53 -14.85
N LEU A 199 -44.08 -15.57 -14.73
CA LEU A 199 -45.51 -15.85 -14.52
C LEU A 199 -46.12 -16.76 -15.61
N LEU A 200 -45.70 -16.57 -16.86
CA LEU A 200 -46.21 -17.31 -18.02
C LEU A 200 -45.46 -18.61 -18.32
N GLU A 201 -44.31 -18.84 -17.67
CA GLU A 201 -43.51 -20.04 -17.87
C GLU A 201 -44.18 -21.25 -17.20
N THR A 202 -44.29 -22.36 -17.92
CA THR A 202 -44.89 -23.58 -17.38
C THR A 202 -44.04 -24.15 -16.25
N THR A 203 -44.67 -24.66 -15.17
CA THR A 203 -43.94 -25.35 -14.10
C THR A 203 -43.21 -26.57 -14.67
N PRO A 204 -41.90 -26.74 -14.44
CA PRO A 204 -41.15 -27.89 -14.93
C PRO A 204 -41.77 -29.20 -14.44
N THR A 205 -41.97 -30.15 -15.36
CA THR A 205 -42.49 -31.49 -15.04
C THR A 205 -41.54 -32.28 -14.15
N ASP A 206 -42.08 -33.16 -13.31
CA ASP A 206 -41.28 -34.02 -12.44
C ASP A 206 -40.20 -34.79 -13.22
N GLY A 207 -38.99 -34.86 -12.66
CA GLY A 207 -37.82 -35.47 -13.29
C GLY A 207 -37.14 -34.64 -14.38
N THR A 208 -37.69 -33.48 -14.78
CA THR A 208 -37.04 -32.60 -15.75
C THR A 208 -35.80 -31.96 -15.14
N VAL A 209 -34.65 -32.08 -15.82
CA VAL A 209 -33.40 -31.49 -15.31
C VAL A 209 -33.31 -30.02 -15.69
N LEU A 210 -33.15 -29.17 -14.67
CA LEU A 210 -32.68 -27.80 -14.82
C LEU A 210 -31.16 -27.80 -14.71
N SER A 211 -30.48 -27.24 -15.71
CA SER A 211 -29.03 -27.09 -15.74
C SER A 211 -28.67 -25.62 -15.80
N PHE A 212 -27.99 -25.15 -14.75
CA PHE A 212 -27.49 -23.78 -14.60
C PHE A 212 -26.01 -23.76 -14.95
N SER A 213 -25.57 -22.92 -15.89
CA SER A 213 -24.15 -22.69 -16.15
C SER A 213 -23.81 -21.23 -15.87
N TYR A 214 -22.84 -20.99 -14.99
CA TYR A 214 -22.50 -19.64 -14.52
C TYR A 214 -21.08 -19.53 -13.98
N ASN A 215 -20.56 -18.31 -13.98
CA ASN A 215 -19.28 -17.97 -13.38
C ASN A 215 -19.48 -17.73 -11.87
N PRO A 216 -18.86 -18.54 -10.98
CA PRO A 216 -19.06 -18.43 -9.53
C PRO A 216 -18.28 -17.24 -8.94
N ALA A 217 -18.88 -16.55 -7.98
CA ALA A 217 -18.20 -15.56 -7.13
C ALA A 217 -17.25 -16.25 -6.15
N ILE A 218 -15.99 -15.81 -6.11
CA ILE A 218 -14.94 -16.32 -5.23
C ILE A 218 -14.43 -15.15 -4.37
N PRO A 219 -14.33 -15.32 -3.04
CA PRO A 219 -13.78 -14.26 -2.18
C PRO A 219 -12.31 -14.01 -2.51
N ILE A 220 -11.92 -12.74 -2.55
CA ILE A 220 -10.54 -12.36 -2.80
C ILE A 220 -9.77 -12.46 -1.49
N ILE A 221 -8.83 -13.40 -1.44
CA ILE A 221 -7.86 -13.52 -0.35
C ILE A 221 -6.49 -13.58 -0.99
N VAL A 222 -5.66 -12.58 -0.70
CA VAL A 222 -4.29 -12.49 -1.20
C VAL A 222 -3.36 -12.36 0.00
N ASN A 223 -2.21 -13.01 -0.08
CA ASN A 223 -1.10 -12.78 0.84
C ASN A 223 0.09 -12.25 0.04
N GLN A 224 0.66 -11.13 0.46
CA GLN A 224 1.90 -10.61 -0.06
C GLN A 224 2.93 -10.55 1.06
N LYS A 225 4.07 -11.20 0.85
CA LYS A 225 5.18 -11.23 1.79
C LYS A 225 6.40 -10.54 1.20
N ASP A 226 7.05 -9.71 1.99
CA ASP A 226 8.38 -9.19 1.74
C ASP A 226 9.41 -10.15 2.36
N GLU A 227 9.90 -11.07 1.53
CA GLU A 227 10.86 -12.10 1.94
C GLU A 227 12.22 -11.50 2.36
N ALA A 228 12.62 -10.36 1.77
CA ALA A 228 13.89 -9.72 2.10
C ALA A 228 13.84 -9.10 3.51
N LYS A 229 12.78 -8.36 3.82
CA LYS A 229 12.59 -7.76 5.14
C LYS A 229 12.31 -8.81 6.21
N ALA A 230 11.57 -9.89 5.88
CA ALA A 230 11.39 -11.02 6.78
C ALA A 230 12.71 -11.72 7.12
N ALA A 231 13.58 -11.96 6.13
CA ALA A 231 14.90 -12.55 6.37
C ALA A 231 15.80 -11.63 7.22
N LEU A 232 15.78 -10.32 6.96
CA LEU A 232 16.54 -9.33 7.74
C LEU A 232 16.09 -9.35 9.20
N LEU A 233 14.80 -9.19 9.47
CA LEU A 233 14.24 -9.22 10.83
C LEU A 233 14.45 -10.58 11.51
N GLY A 234 14.34 -11.68 10.76
CA GLY A 234 14.57 -13.02 11.28
C GLY A 234 16.03 -13.26 11.73
N GLY A 235 16.98 -12.55 11.09
CA GLY A 235 18.38 -12.50 11.53
C GLY A 235 18.57 -11.70 12.82
N LEU A 236 17.77 -10.64 13.05
CA LEU A 236 17.85 -9.79 14.24
C LEU A 236 17.26 -10.44 15.49
N GLU A 237 16.06 -11.00 15.35
CA GLU A 237 15.26 -11.47 16.48
C GLU A 237 15.46 -12.96 16.76
N GLY A 238 15.96 -13.70 15.77
CA GLY A 238 16.00 -15.16 15.76
C GLY A 238 14.63 -15.74 15.44
N GLY A 239 14.46 -16.28 14.24
CA GLY A 239 13.22 -16.93 13.82
C GLY A 239 12.91 -16.67 12.36
N SER A 240 11.62 -16.59 12.02
CA SER A 240 11.17 -16.28 10.65
C SER A 240 11.18 -14.79 10.32
N GLY A 241 11.20 -13.91 11.32
CA GLY A 241 11.09 -12.46 11.14
C GLY A 241 9.78 -12.01 10.49
N GLU A 242 8.74 -12.86 10.52
CA GLU A 242 7.46 -12.58 9.86
C GLU A 242 6.51 -11.81 10.77
N TYR A 243 6.12 -10.63 10.31
CA TYR A 243 5.14 -9.77 10.93
C TYR A 243 3.88 -9.72 10.08
N GLN A 244 2.82 -10.40 10.56
CA GLN A 244 1.60 -10.60 9.81
C GLN A 244 0.52 -9.58 10.19
N THR A 245 -0.12 -9.00 9.17
CA THR A 245 -1.31 -8.16 9.36
C THR A 245 -2.40 -8.53 8.36
N ILE A 246 -3.63 -8.11 8.65
CA ILE A 246 -4.77 -8.30 7.78
C ILE A 246 -5.47 -6.97 7.48
N VAL A 247 -5.72 -6.74 6.20
CA VAL A 247 -6.46 -5.59 5.68
C VAL A 247 -7.78 -6.07 5.10
N TYR A 248 -8.87 -5.43 5.52
CA TYR A 248 -10.21 -5.69 5.01
C TYR A 248 -10.60 -4.55 4.06
N ASP A 249 -10.83 -4.88 2.80
CA ASP A 249 -11.26 -3.90 1.80
C ASP A 249 -12.22 -4.56 0.79
N PHE A 250 -13.50 -4.57 1.12
CA PHE A 250 -14.53 -5.21 0.30
C PHE A 250 -14.83 -4.48 -1.01
N THR A 251 -14.23 -3.31 -1.24
CA THR A 251 -14.37 -2.58 -2.51
C THR A 251 -13.48 -3.16 -3.61
N ILE A 252 -12.44 -3.90 -3.23
CA ILE A 252 -11.52 -4.56 -4.17
C ILE A 252 -12.24 -5.71 -4.87
N THR A 253 -12.29 -5.66 -6.20
CA THR A 253 -12.97 -6.68 -7.04
C THR A 253 -12.04 -7.54 -7.88
N SER A 254 -10.72 -7.36 -7.75
CA SER A 254 -9.73 -8.17 -8.47
C SER A 254 -8.59 -8.64 -7.56
N GLN A 255 -7.98 -9.79 -7.91
CA GLN A 255 -6.80 -10.29 -7.19
C GLN A 255 -5.57 -9.41 -7.39
N GLU A 256 -5.47 -8.70 -8.53
CA GLU A 256 -4.33 -7.83 -8.82
C GLU A 256 -4.35 -6.58 -7.96
N GLU A 257 -5.51 -5.92 -7.85
CA GLU A 257 -5.69 -4.78 -6.96
C GLU A 257 -5.44 -5.15 -5.49
N ALA A 258 -5.85 -6.35 -5.06
CA ALA A 258 -5.54 -6.86 -3.73
C ALA A 258 -4.03 -7.08 -3.53
N ARG A 259 -3.30 -7.55 -4.55
CA ARG A 259 -1.83 -7.69 -4.50
C ARG A 259 -1.15 -6.33 -4.36
N GLU A 260 -1.53 -5.35 -5.17
CA GLU A 260 -0.96 -3.99 -5.10
C GLU A 260 -1.22 -3.33 -3.75
N ARG A 261 -2.43 -3.49 -3.19
CA ARG A 261 -2.75 -3.00 -1.85
C ARG A 261 -1.89 -3.69 -0.78
N ALA A 262 -1.75 -5.01 -0.86
CA ALA A 262 -0.92 -5.78 0.09
C ALA A 262 0.56 -5.36 0.00
N LYS A 263 1.08 -5.17 -1.22
CA LYS A 263 2.44 -4.67 -1.46
C LYS A 263 2.65 -3.29 -0.85
N THR A 264 1.71 -2.38 -1.07
CA THR A 264 1.76 -1.01 -0.53
C THR A 264 1.83 -1.01 0.99
N GLU A 265 0.91 -1.74 1.65
CA GLU A 265 0.86 -1.81 3.11
C GLU A 265 2.16 -2.42 3.68
N SER A 266 2.67 -3.48 3.04
CA SER A 266 3.91 -4.13 3.45
C SER A 266 5.10 -3.18 3.33
N MET A 267 5.17 -2.37 2.27
CA MET A 267 6.27 -1.44 2.07
C MET A 267 6.24 -0.26 3.04
N GLN A 268 5.07 0.21 3.44
CA GLN A 268 4.93 1.31 4.38
C GLN A 268 5.27 0.92 5.83
N ARG A 269 5.18 -0.37 6.12
CA ARG A 269 5.24 -0.89 7.50
C ARG A 269 6.34 -1.92 7.68
N SER A 270 7.17 -2.20 6.68
CA SER A 270 8.22 -3.21 6.82
C SER A 270 9.37 -2.76 7.71
N ASP A 271 9.55 -1.45 7.88
CA ASP A 271 10.64 -0.90 8.70
C ASP A 271 10.19 -0.65 10.15
N PRO A 272 10.98 -1.11 11.15
CA PRO A 272 10.71 -0.80 12.54
C PRO A 272 10.88 0.68 12.85
N GLU A 273 10.22 1.13 13.91
CA GLU A 273 10.49 2.42 14.51
C GLU A 273 11.75 2.28 15.35
N ILE A 274 12.78 3.07 15.08
CA ILE A 274 14.04 3.00 15.80
C ILE A 274 14.18 4.30 16.57
N THR A 275 14.21 4.18 17.89
CA THR A 275 14.49 5.30 18.79
C THR A 275 15.74 4.99 19.59
N GLY A 276 16.36 6.00 20.17
CA GLY A 276 17.50 5.79 21.04
C GLY A 276 17.87 7.02 21.83
N SER A 277 18.86 6.83 22.70
CA SER A 277 19.39 7.93 23.49
C SER A 277 20.85 7.73 23.83
N PHE A 278 21.54 8.82 24.10
CA PHE A 278 22.86 8.82 24.70
C PHE A 278 23.06 10.09 25.53
N THR A 279 24.11 10.07 26.34
CA THR A 279 24.57 11.24 27.11
C THR A 279 25.93 11.69 26.61
N THR A 280 26.18 12.99 26.50
CA THR A 280 27.48 13.54 26.11
C THR A 280 27.78 14.82 26.89
N PHE A 281 29.06 15.18 26.96
CA PHE A 281 29.53 16.47 27.48
C PHE A 281 29.75 17.50 26.36
N GLU A 282 29.74 17.04 25.11
CA GLU A 282 29.97 17.87 23.94
C GLU A 282 28.78 18.79 23.70
N HIS A 283 29.08 20.07 23.48
CA HIS A 283 28.05 21.09 23.27
C HIS A 283 27.60 21.15 21.81
N GLY A 284 26.47 21.82 21.57
CA GLY A 284 26.03 22.18 20.22
C GLY A 284 24.90 21.32 19.67
N TRP A 285 24.51 20.27 20.37
CA TRP A 285 23.34 19.45 20.02
C TRP A 285 22.05 20.24 20.12
N GLN A 286 21.24 20.21 19.05
CA GLN A 286 19.93 20.84 18.99
C GLN A 286 18.89 19.90 18.38
N SER A 287 17.63 20.05 18.81
CA SER A 287 16.50 19.35 18.19
C SER A 287 16.37 19.74 16.72
N GLY A 288 16.12 18.75 15.86
CA GLY A 288 16.01 18.91 14.41
C GLY A 288 17.33 18.73 13.66
N GLU A 289 18.47 18.62 14.34
CA GLU A 289 19.75 18.29 13.73
C GLU A 289 19.82 16.82 13.33
N PHE A 290 20.71 16.51 12.39
CA PHE A 290 20.88 15.16 11.85
C PHE A 290 22.31 14.67 12.02
N PHE A 291 22.44 13.36 12.22
CA PHE A 291 23.72 12.67 12.37
C PHE A 291 23.60 11.24 11.87
N ILE A 292 24.73 10.63 11.55
CA ILE A 292 24.83 9.24 11.13
C ILE A 292 25.22 8.38 12.34
N ILE A 293 24.61 7.20 12.44
CA ILE A 293 25.08 6.12 13.32
C ILE A 293 25.75 5.07 12.44
N ASN A 294 26.97 4.68 12.81
CA ASN A 294 27.74 3.61 12.19
C ASN A 294 28.64 2.96 13.25
N VAL A 295 28.14 1.92 13.91
CA VAL A 295 28.80 1.31 15.08
C VAL A 295 28.82 -0.21 14.90
N ASP A 296 30.00 -0.81 15.03
CA ASP A 296 30.23 -2.24 14.99
C ASP A 296 29.43 -2.92 16.12
N GLY A 297 28.71 -3.99 15.79
CA GLY A 297 27.73 -4.65 16.67
C GLY A 297 26.32 -4.02 16.67
N TYR A 298 26.13 -2.88 16.00
CA TYR A 298 24.83 -2.26 15.72
C TYR A 298 24.57 -2.08 14.21
N GLU A 299 25.21 -2.87 13.35
CA GLU A 299 25.22 -2.68 11.88
C GLU A 299 23.81 -2.68 11.27
N ASN A 300 22.86 -3.32 11.95
CA ASN A 300 21.46 -3.37 11.56
C ASN A 300 20.68 -2.07 11.83
N TYR A 301 21.32 -1.10 12.47
CA TYR A 301 20.79 0.21 12.82
C TYR A 301 21.64 1.34 12.24
N ASP A 302 22.59 1.03 11.35
CA ASP A 302 23.38 2.05 10.67
C ASP A 302 22.48 2.92 9.78
N GLY A 303 22.65 4.23 9.87
CA GLY A 303 21.82 5.14 9.08
C GLY A 303 21.77 6.56 9.58
N LEU A 304 20.92 7.35 8.93
CA LEU A 304 20.66 8.74 9.25
C LEU A 304 19.58 8.84 10.33
N TYR A 305 19.87 9.58 11.39
CA TYR A 305 18.96 9.83 12.49
C TYR A 305 18.75 11.33 12.70
N GLN A 306 17.62 11.66 13.31
CA GLN A 306 17.29 13.03 13.69
C GLN A 306 17.26 13.15 15.21
N VAL A 307 17.85 14.23 15.72
CA VAL A 307 17.74 14.62 17.12
C VAL A 307 16.30 15.07 17.39
N GLN A 308 15.58 14.31 18.18
CA GLN A 308 14.20 14.64 18.56
C GLN A 308 14.19 15.60 19.75
N ARG A 309 15.06 15.35 20.74
CA ARG A 309 15.09 16.12 21.99
C ARG A 309 16.49 16.15 22.58
N VAL A 310 16.84 17.30 23.14
CA VAL A 310 18.06 17.48 23.93
C VAL A 310 17.67 18.01 25.30
N THR A 311 18.03 17.27 26.35
CA THR A 311 17.85 17.69 27.74
C THR A 311 19.21 18.04 28.33
N ILE A 312 19.35 19.27 28.83
CA ILE A 312 20.60 19.74 29.43
C ILE A 312 20.45 19.69 30.95
N THR A 313 21.30 18.91 31.61
CA THR A 313 21.42 18.88 33.06
C THR A 313 22.78 19.40 33.49
N MET A 314 22.86 19.98 34.69
CA MET A 314 24.10 20.49 35.26
C MET A 314 24.41 19.72 36.52
N GLU A 315 25.56 19.04 36.55
CA GLU A 315 26.08 18.35 37.72
C GLU A 315 27.37 19.05 38.18
N GLY A 316 27.29 19.82 39.26
CA GLY A 316 28.41 20.66 39.70
C GLY A 316 28.68 21.80 38.71
N THR A 317 29.83 21.75 38.03
CA THR A 317 30.24 22.70 36.98
C THR A 317 30.08 22.16 35.57
N ASP A 318 29.78 20.87 35.43
CA ASP A 318 29.79 20.19 34.15
C ASP A 318 28.36 20.12 33.59
N LEU A 319 28.23 20.35 32.28
CA LEU A 319 26.97 20.26 31.55
C LEU A 319 26.89 18.89 30.90
N HIS A 320 25.77 18.19 31.14
CA HIS A 320 25.45 16.92 30.52
C HIS A 320 24.29 17.13 29.54
N TYR A 321 24.47 16.63 28.32
CA TYR A 321 23.47 16.64 27.28
C TYR A 321 22.92 15.23 27.14
N THR A 322 21.65 15.03 27.47
CA THR A 322 20.93 13.80 27.13
C THR A 322 20.24 14.01 25.79
N VAL A 323 20.68 13.30 24.78
CA VAL A 323 20.18 13.37 23.40
C VAL A 323 19.29 12.18 23.16
N GLU A 324 18.07 12.45 22.69
CA GLU A 324 17.12 11.44 22.22
C GLU A 324 16.92 11.59 20.73
N PHE A 325 16.91 10.47 20.01
CA PHE A 325 16.90 10.44 18.56
C PHE A 325 15.93 9.39 18.02
N GLY A 326 15.52 9.56 16.77
CA GLY A 326 14.67 8.63 16.05
C GLY A 326 15.02 8.52 14.57
N ASN A 327 14.65 7.40 13.95
CA ASN A 327 14.75 7.24 12.50
C ASN A 327 13.69 8.09 11.78
N ILE A 328 14.01 8.52 10.56
CA ILE A 328 13.08 9.32 9.75
C ILE A 328 12.06 8.37 9.13
N ARG A 329 10.77 8.58 9.43
CA ARG A 329 9.65 7.84 8.81
C ARG A 329 8.81 8.77 7.96
N ILE A 330 8.39 8.28 6.80
CA ILE A 330 7.42 8.97 5.93
C ILE A 330 6.04 8.46 6.33
N THR A 331 5.18 9.36 6.80
CA THR A 331 3.77 8.99 7.03
C THR A 331 2.94 9.22 5.78
N ASN A 332 1.76 8.58 5.77
CA ASN A 332 0.81 8.60 4.65
C ASN A 332 0.29 9.99 4.24
N ASP A 333 0.43 11.02 5.07
CA ASP A 333 0.05 12.40 4.73
C ASP A 333 1.24 13.29 4.33
N GLY A 334 2.45 12.70 4.22
CA GLY A 334 3.68 13.43 3.93
C GLY A 334 4.18 14.29 5.10
N SER A 335 3.63 14.09 6.30
CA SER A 335 4.16 14.65 7.55
C SER A 335 5.16 13.69 8.20
N PHE A 336 5.95 14.23 9.12
CA PHE A 336 6.79 13.42 10.00
C PHE A 336 5.91 12.93 11.15
N ALA A 337 5.75 11.61 11.30
CA ALA A 337 5.32 11.06 12.59
C ALA A 337 6.54 11.10 13.50
N ILE A 338 6.34 11.71 14.66
CA ILE A 338 7.27 11.69 15.78
C ILE A 338 7.03 10.42 16.58
#